data_AF-A0A7J2R0Z0-F1
#
_entry.id   AF-A0A7J2R0Z0-F1
#
_cell.length_a   1.000
_cell.length_b   1.000
_cell.length_c   1.000
_cell.angle_alpha   90.00
_cell.angle_beta   90.00
_cell.angle_gamma   90.00
#
_symmetry.space_group_name_H-M   'P 1'
#
loop_
_entity.id
_entity.type
_entity.pdbx_description
1 polymer ?
#
loop_
_entity_poly.entity_id
_entity_poly.type
_entity_poly.pdbx_seq_one_letter_code
_entity_poly.pdbx_strand_id
1 'polypeptide(L)' 'MISDLHGFGLFDAIEEIVEILEICVSSREYILLIIHGYRRGQVLKNYFQSKKFLRDMANEGYQLKELKHPNPGASMFKII' A
#
# COMPACT_ATOMS: atom_id res chain seq x y z
N MET A 1 -10.04 0.47 -4.02
CA MET A 1 -9.66 -0.86 -3.53
C MET A 1 -9.17 -0.85 -2.08
N ILE A 2 -9.45 -1.92 -1.33
CA ILE A 2 -8.94 -2.15 0.04
C ILE A 2 -8.13 -3.45 0.03
N SER A 3 -6.96 -3.45 0.66
CA SER A 3 -6.13 -4.65 0.88
C SER A 3 -5.87 -4.83 2.37
N ASP A 4 -6.19 -6.01 2.92
CA ASP A 4 -5.89 -6.37 4.31
C ASP A 4 -4.67 -7.31 4.35
N LEU A 5 -3.55 -6.77 4.84
CA LEU A 5 -2.24 -7.42 4.89
C LEU A 5 -1.87 -7.85 6.32
N HIS A 6 -2.85 -7.96 7.22
CA HIS A 6 -2.57 -8.46 8.56
C HIS A 6 -1.95 -9.86 8.51
N GLY A 7 -0.77 -10.01 9.13
CA GLY A 7 -0.08 -11.29 9.24
C GLY A 7 0.81 -11.64 8.04
N PHE A 8 0.84 -10.81 6.99
CA PHE A 8 1.73 -11.00 5.85
C PHE A 8 3.18 -10.72 6.21
N GLY A 9 4.10 -11.44 5.56
CA GLY A 9 5.49 -11.05 5.47
C GLY A 9 5.64 -9.80 4.59
N LEU A 10 6.73 -9.04 4.75
CA LEU A 10 6.94 -7.83 3.94
C LEU A 10 7.01 -8.14 2.45
N PHE A 11 7.65 -9.24 2.07
CA PHE A 11 7.78 -9.66 0.68
C PHE A 11 6.41 -9.97 0.07
N ASP A 12 5.65 -10.88 0.69
CA ASP A 12 4.29 -11.25 0.25
C ASP A 12 3.36 -10.03 0.20
N ALA A 13 3.49 -9.12 1.16
CA ALA A 13 2.71 -7.88 1.21
C ALA A 13 3.04 -6.93 0.07
N ILE A 14 4.27 -6.94 -0.46
CA ILE A 14 4.65 -6.12 -1.63
C ILE A 14 4.06 -6.73 -2.89
N GLU A 15 4.18 -8.05 -3.08
CA GLU A 15 3.61 -8.76 -4.23
C GLU A 15 2.10 -8.52 -4.34
N GLU A 16 1.37 -8.70 -3.23
CA GLU A 16 -0.08 -8.44 -3.17
C GLU A 16 -0.44 -6.99 -3.57
N ILE A 17 0.36 -6.01 -3.13
CA ILE A 17 0.10 -4.61 -3.47
C ILE A 17 0.35 -4.33 -4.95
N VAL A 18 1.36 -4.94 -5.56
CA VAL A 18 1.62 -4.79 -7.00
C VAL A 18 0.46 -5.37 -7.81
N GLU A 19 -0.02 -6.56 -7.46
CA GLU A 19 -1.19 -7.18 -8.10
C GLU A 19 -2.45 -6.31 -7.96
N ILE A 20 -2.68 -5.77 -6.76
CA ILE A 20 -3.82 -4.88 -6.52
C ILE A 20 -3.73 -3.58 -7.32
N LEU A 21 -2.53 -3.02 -7.49
CA LEU A 21 -2.35 -1.81 -8.30
C LEU A 21 -2.66 -2.05 -9.78
N GLU A 22 -2.30 -3.21 -10.31
CA GLU A 22 -2.67 -3.61 -11.67
C GLU A 22 -4.19 -3.71 -11.85
N ILE A 23 -4.88 -4.31 -10.88
CA ILE A 23 -6.34 -4.38 -10.85
C ILE A 23 -6.94 -2.98 -10.78
N CYS A 24 -6.42 -2.11 -9.91
CA CYS A 24 -6.89 -0.73 -9.73
C CYS A 24 -6.81 0.09 -11.03
N VAL A 25 -5.69 -0.01 -11.76
CA VAL A 25 -5.52 0.67 -13.05
C VAL A 25 -6.52 0.13 -14.08
N SER A 26 -6.68 -1.18 -14.15
CA SER A 26 -7.60 -1.85 -15.09
C SER A 26 -9.07 -1.52 -14.82
N SER A 27 -9.45 -1.40 -13.55
CA SER A 27 -10.82 -1.09 -13.11
C SER A 27 -11.12 0.41 -13.01
N ARG A 28 -10.12 1.28 -13.23
CA ARG A 28 -10.20 2.74 -13.05
C ARG A 28 -10.52 3.16 -11.60
N GLU A 29 -10.10 2.36 -10.63
CA GLU A 29 -10.13 2.71 -9.21
C GLU A 29 -8.80 3.31 -8.78
N TYR A 30 -8.75 4.62 -8.52
CA TYR A 30 -7.49 5.31 -8.25
C TYR A 30 -7.17 5.50 -6.76
N ILE A 31 -7.89 4.83 -5.87
CA ILE A 31 -7.68 4.91 -4.42
C ILE A 31 -7.41 3.52 -3.87
N LEU A 32 -6.27 3.38 -3.19
CA LEU A 32 -5.84 2.17 -2.50
C LEU A 32 -5.79 2.45 -1.00
N LEU A 33 -6.48 1.62 -0.22
CA LEU A 33 -6.36 1.59 1.24
C LEU A 33 -5.67 0.29 1.67
N ILE A 34 -4.51 0.42 2.32
CA ILE A 34 -3.73 -0.71 2.83
C ILE A 34 -3.95 -0.80 4.33
N ILE A 35 -4.46 -1.94 4.80
CA ILE A 35 -4.59 -2.26 6.21
C ILE A 35 -3.42 -3.16 6.60
N HIS A 36 -2.45 -2.61 7.31
CA HIS A 36 -1.21 -3.31 7.69
C HIS A 36 -1.13 -3.58 9.20
N GLY A 37 -2.11 -3.13 9.97
CA GLY A 37 -2.13 -3.21 11.42
C GLY A 37 -1.19 -2.21 12.11
N TYR A 38 -1.31 -2.10 13.43
CA TYR A 38 -0.57 -1.11 14.22
C TYR A 38 0.50 -1.74 15.13
N ARG A 39 0.11 -2.56 16.12
CA ARG A 39 1.04 -3.05 17.16
C ARG A 39 1.95 -4.19 16.71
N ARG A 40 1.43 -5.11 15.89
CA ARG A 40 2.19 -6.28 15.38
C ARG A 40 2.67 -6.10 13.93
N GLY A 41 2.17 -5.08 13.24
CA GLY A 41 2.47 -4.79 11.83
C GLY A 41 3.54 -3.71 11.64
N GLN A 42 4.45 -3.52 12.61
CA GLN A 42 5.38 -2.38 12.59
C GLN A 42 6.29 -2.38 11.35
N VAL A 43 6.70 -3.56 10.87
CA VAL A 43 7.50 -3.70 9.64
C VAL A 43 6.73 -3.16 8.43
N LEU A 44 5.51 -3.65 8.23
CA LEU A 44 4.63 -3.24 7.13
C LEU A 44 4.28 -1.75 7.23
N LYS A 45 3.89 -1.28 8.41
CA LYS A 45 3.61 0.13 8.69
C LYS A 45 4.80 1.01 8.30
N ASN A 46 5.99 0.67 8.80
CA ASN A 46 7.20 1.45 8.53
C ASN A 46 7.52 1.47 7.04
N TYR A 47 7.33 0.34 6.36
CA TYR A 47 7.56 0.26 4.92
C TYR A 47 6.56 1.11 4.14
N PHE A 48 5.25 0.89 4.30
CA PHE A 48 4.21 1.60 3.54
C PHE A 48 4.21 3.11 3.81
N GLN A 49 4.58 3.55 5.02
CA GLN A 49 4.72 4.99 5.35
C GLN A 49 6.08 5.58 4.96
N SER A 50 6.98 4.79 4.36
CA SER A 50 8.31 5.26 3.97
C SER A 50 8.34 5.85 2.56
N LYS A 51 9.31 6.73 2.33
CA LYS A 51 9.71 7.15 0.97
C LYS A 51 10.27 5.99 0.13
N LYS A 52 10.68 4.88 0.76
CA LYS A 52 11.15 3.69 0.06
C LYS A 52 9.99 3.03 -0.68
N PHE A 53 8.85 2.84 -0.03
CA PHE A 53 7.65 2.30 -0.68
C PHE A 53 7.26 3.10 -1.93
N LEU A 54 7.16 4.43 -1.83
CA LEU A 54 6.82 5.27 -2.99
C LEU A 54 7.82 5.12 -4.15
N ARG A 55 9.12 4.96 -3.84
CA ARG A 55 10.16 4.75 -4.85
C ARG A 55 10.08 3.37 -5.48
N ASP A 56 9.88 2.35 -4.66
CA ASP A 56 9.77 0.97 -5.11
C ASP A 56 8.55 0.85 -6.05
N MET A 57 7.39 1.41 -5.69
CA MET A 57 6.20 1.43 -6.56
C MET A 57 6.39 2.24 -7.84
N ALA A 58 7.13 3.36 -7.77
CA ALA A 58 7.46 4.13 -8.97
C ALA A 58 8.37 3.33 -9.94
N ASN A 59 9.27 2.49 -9.42
CA ASN A 59 10.08 1.60 -10.25
C ASN A 59 9.25 0.48 -10.89
N GLU A 60 8.16 0.05 -10.24
CA GLU A 60 7.14 -0.85 -10.81
C GLU A 60 6.18 -0.15 -11.78
N GLY A 61 6.34 1.16 -12.01
CA GLY A 61 5.51 1.94 -12.95
C GLY A 61 4.28 2.61 -12.33
N TYR A 62 4.11 2.57 -11.00
CA TYR A 62 2.97 3.17 -10.31
C TYR A 62 3.35 4.45 -9.58
N GLN A 63 2.75 5.58 -9.98
CA GLN A 63 2.90 6.83 -9.23
C GLN A 63 1.85 6.91 -8.12
N LEU A 64 2.32 6.94 -6.87
CA LEU A 64 1.45 7.00 -5.70
C LEU A 64 1.62 8.32 -4.96
N LYS A 65 0.51 8.85 -4.46
CA LYS A 65 0.46 9.96 -3.51
C LYS A 65 -0.23 9.54 -2.24
N GLU A 66 0.48 9.60 -1.12
CA GLU A 66 -0.10 9.33 0.19
C GLU A 66 -1.20 10.34 0.54
N LEU A 67 -2.28 9.82 1.12
CA LEU A 67 -3.41 10.57 1.65
C LEU A 67 -3.48 10.35 3.16
N LYS A 68 -3.94 11.38 3.89
CA LYS A 68 -4.15 11.25 5.34
C LYS A 68 -5.29 10.28 5.63
N HIS A 69 -5.06 9.38 6.59
CA HIS A 69 -6.08 8.49 7.10
C HIS A 69 -6.02 8.47 8.65
N PRO A 70 -7.17 8.49 9.35
CA PRO A 70 -7.18 8.58 10.82
C PRO A 70 -6.78 7.27 11.51
N ASN A 71 -6.88 6.12 10.84
CA ASN A 71 -6.48 4.83 11.42
C ASN A 71 -4.96 4.64 11.29
N PRO A 72 -4.20 4.57 12.39
CA PRO A 72 -2.74 4.41 12.35
C PRO A 72 -2.28 3.02 11.91
N GLY A 73 -3.21 2.05 11.82
CA GLY A 73 -2.99 0.72 11.24
C GLY A 73 -3.33 0.64 9.75
N ALA A 74 -3.56 1.77 9.10
CA ALA A 74 -3.84 1.82 7.67
C ALA A 74 -3.12 3.00 6.99
N SER A 75 -2.79 2.81 5.71
CA SER A 75 -2.19 3.83 4.85
C SER A 75 -3.01 3.94 3.58
N MET A 76 -3.29 5.16 3.13
CA MET A 76 -4.13 5.41 1.96
C MET A 76 -3.32 6.11 0.88
N PHE A 77 -3.48 5.66 -0.37
CA PHE A 77 -2.77 6.19 -1.52
C PHE A 77 -3.73 6.50 -2.67
N LYS A 78 -3.46 7.60 -3.36
CA LYS A 78 -4.02 7.89 -4.67
C LYS A 78 -3.02 7.48 -5.75
N ILE A 79 -3.48 6.74 -6.74
CA ILE A 79 -2.75 6.42 -7.96
C ILE A 79 -2.88 7.62 -8.91
N ILE A 80 -1.76 8.07 -9.48
CA ILE A 80 -1.65 9.26 -10.35
C ILE A 80 -1.20 8.85 -11.75
#